data_AF-V5HVA2-F1
#
_entry.id   AF-V5HVA2-F1
#
_cell.length_a   1.000
_cell.length_b   1.000
_cell.length_c   1.000
_cell.angle_alpha   90.00
_cell.angle_beta   90.00
_cell.angle_gamma   90.00
#
_symmetry.space_group_name_H-M   'P 1'
#
loop_
_entity.id
_entity.type
_entity.pdbx_description
1 polymer ?
#
loop_
_entity_poly.entity_id
_entity_poly.type
_entity_poly.pdbx_seq_one_letter_code
_entity_poly.pdbx_strand_id
1 'polypeptide(L)'
;NQTLGRCWHKQDPGSGRKYLTRWYYNIEENQCYSFFYKGNNGNRNNFLFRGQCIDTCRYPSTYFNENRKEIHDLMKAYKERKDDERKKKDPGWNCRNRVD
;
A
#
# COMPACT_ATOMS: atom_id res chain seq x y z
N ASN A 1 14.35 -8.19 6.81
CA ASN A 1 13.66 -7.04 7.43
C ASN A 1 12.36 -6.78 6.67
N GLN A 2 11.23 -7.29 7.19
CA GLN A 2 9.96 -7.51 6.46
C GLN A 2 9.03 -6.27 6.40
N THR A 3 9.56 -5.07 6.15
CA THR A 3 8.79 -3.83 6.08
C THR A 3 8.31 -3.45 4.67
N LEU A 4 8.88 -4.05 3.61
CA LEU A 4 8.58 -3.71 2.22
C LEU A 4 7.10 -3.89 1.86
N GLY A 5 6.48 -5.02 2.24
CA GLY A 5 5.11 -5.31 1.82
C GLY A 5 4.05 -4.33 2.36
N ARG A 6 4.18 -3.90 3.64
CA ARG A 6 3.20 -3.01 4.28
C ARG A 6 3.18 -1.64 3.61
N CYS A 7 4.34 -1.00 3.50
CA CYS A 7 4.47 0.39 3.02
C CYS A 7 4.14 0.53 1.53
N TRP A 8 4.05 -0.60 0.82
CA TRP A 8 3.87 -0.66 -0.62
C TRP A 8 2.43 -0.86 -1.08
N HIS A 9 1.51 -1.10 -0.15
CA HIS A 9 0.09 -1.11 -0.45
C HIS A 9 -0.44 0.31 -0.65
N LYS A 10 -1.45 0.47 -1.51
CA LYS A 10 -2.24 1.71 -1.55
C LYS A 10 -3.00 1.88 -0.23
N GLN A 11 -3.44 3.08 0.08
CA GLN A 11 -4.41 3.30 1.14
C GLN A 11 -5.66 2.46 0.89
N ASP A 12 -6.21 1.87 1.94
CA ASP A 12 -7.46 1.13 1.89
C ASP A 12 -8.39 1.69 2.97
N PRO A 13 -9.45 2.42 2.58
CA PRO A 13 -10.46 2.92 3.50
C PRO A 13 -11.13 1.81 4.31
N GLY A 14 -11.06 0.56 3.85
CA GLY A 14 -11.71 -0.57 4.46
C GLY A 14 -13.22 -0.43 4.39
N SER A 15 -13.89 -0.88 5.44
CA SER A 15 -15.34 -0.95 5.54
C SER A 15 -15.84 -0.41 6.88
N GLY A 16 -17.13 -0.15 6.98
CA GLY A 16 -17.76 0.46 8.16
C GLY A 16 -18.30 1.87 7.87
N ARG A 17 -18.64 2.58 8.94
CA ARG A 17 -19.31 3.89 8.91
C ARG A 17 -18.57 4.97 9.70
N LYS A 18 -17.34 4.69 10.17
CA LYS A 18 -16.52 5.68 10.88
C LYS A 18 -15.81 6.58 9.86
N TYR A 19 -15.39 7.75 10.30
CA TYR A 19 -14.55 8.67 9.53
C TYR A 19 -13.29 8.97 10.34
N LEU A 20 -12.38 8.02 10.38
CA LEU A 20 -11.14 8.12 11.16
C LEU A 20 -10.01 8.64 10.27
N THR A 21 -9.40 9.77 10.63
CA THR A 21 -8.18 10.23 9.97
C THR A 21 -7.04 9.28 10.28
N ARG A 22 -6.41 8.74 9.24
CA ARG A 22 -5.24 7.87 9.31
C ARG A 22 -4.20 8.33 8.31
N TRP A 23 -2.97 7.85 8.48
CA TRP A 23 -1.85 8.16 7.60
C TRP A 23 -1.46 6.93 6.79
N TYR A 24 -1.12 7.13 5.53
CA TYR A 24 -0.53 6.10 4.68
C TYR A 24 0.69 6.66 3.98
N TYR A 25 1.62 5.79 3.64
CA TYR A 25 2.81 6.12 2.90
C TYR A 25 2.56 6.02 1.40
N ASN A 26 2.85 7.10 0.67
CA ASN A 26 2.89 7.14 -0.79
C ASN A 26 4.34 7.00 -1.25
N ILE A 27 4.65 5.84 -1.84
CA ILE A 27 5.97 5.51 -2.36
C ILE A 27 6.41 6.41 -3.52
N GLU A 28 5.48 6.83 -4.39
CA GLU A 28 5.81 7.59 -5.61
C GLU A 28 6.43 8.95 -5.25
N GLU A 29 6.02 9.48 -4.09
CA GLU A 29 6.41 10.80 -3.59
C GLU A 29 7.32 10.71 -2.35
N ASN A 30 7.64 9.49 -1.89
CA ASN A 30 8.34 9.24 -0.63
C ASN A 30 7.76 10.03 0.57
N GLN A 31 6.43 10.08 0.67
CA GLN A 31 5.74 10.97 1.61
C GLN A 31 4.51 10.32 2.24
N CYS A 32 4.22 10.67 3.49
CA CYS A 32 3.02 10.24 4.21
C CYS A 32 1.88 11.24 4.06
N TYR A 33 0.71 10.75 3.64
CA TYR A 33 -0.53 11.50 3.45
C TYR A 33 -1.64 10.99 4.36
N SER A 34 -2.57 11.86 4.71
CA SER A 34 -3.77 11.47 5.46
C SER A 34 -4.86 10.92 4.54
N PHE A 35 -5.66 9.98 5.03
CA PHE A 35 -6.86 9.48 4.37
C PHE A 35 -7.94 9.12 5.40
N PHE A 36 -9.19 8.98 4.94
CA PHE A 36 -10.29 8.53 5.78
C PHE A 36 -10.39 7.01 5.81
N TYR A 37 -10.29 6.45 7.02
CA TYR A 37 -10.47 5.04 7.30
C TYR A 37 -11.84 4.77 7.95
N LYS A 38 -12.55 3.78 7.43
CA LYS A 38 -13.93 3.44 7.80
C LYS A 38 -14.07 2.63 9.09
N GLY A 39 -12.94 2.20 9.67
CA GLY A 39 -12.86 1.60 10.99
C GLY A 39 -12.61 0.09 11.01
N ASN A 40 -12.96 -0.64 9.95
CA ASN A 40 -12.80 -2.09 9.86
C ASN A 40 -12.08 -2.51 8.57
N ASN A 41 -11.42 -3.67 8.60
CA ASN A 41 -10.64 -4.21 7.49
C ASN A 41 -9.57 -3.22 7.00
N GLY A 42 -9.30 -3.17 5.70
CA GLY A 42 -8.22 -2.37 5.14
C GLY A 42 -6.90 -3.13 5.10
N ASN A 43 -5.81 -2.39 4.93
CA ASN A 43 -4.47 -2.95 4.97
C ASN A 43 -3.58 -2.25 6.00
N ARG A 44 -2.34 -2.70 6.10
CA ARG A 44 -1.39 -2.25 7.11
C ARG A 44 -0.70 -0.92 6.78
N ASN A 45 -0.87 -0.37 5.56
CA ASN A 45 -0.44 1.00 5.23
C ASN A 45 -1.44 2.01 5.82
N ASN A 46 -1.58 1.97 7.14
CA ASN A 46 -2.58 2.68 7.92
C ASN A 46 -2.01 2.92 9.30
N PHE A 47 -1.60 4.16 9.55
CA PHE A 47 -0.94 4.61 10.75
C PHE A 47 -1.80 5.63 11.47
N LEU A 48 -1.74 5.63 12.80
CA LEU A 48 -2.51 6.59 13.60
C LEU A 48 -1.90 8.01 13.51
N PHE A 49 -0.56 8.08 13.46
CA PHE A 49 0.18 9.34 13.46
C PHE A 49 1.10 9.43 12.24
N ARG A 50 1.32 10.67 11.76
CA ARG A 50 2.25 10.94 10.64
C ARG A 50 3.67 10.48 10.94
N GLY A 51 4.16 10.73 12.16
CA GLY A 51 5.51 10.32 12.60
C GLY A 51 5.70 8.81 12.48
N GLN A 52 4.73 8.02 12.95
CA GLN A 52 4.75 6.57 12.83
C GLN A 52 4.86 6.10 11.38
N CYS A 53 4.13 6.73 10.46
CA CYS A 53 4.22 6.44 9.02
C CYS A 53 5.63 6.74 8.49
N ILE A 54 6.20 7.89 8.85
CA ILE A 54 7.53 8.32 8.41
C ILE A 54 8.60 7.35 8.92
N ASP A 55 8.59 7.07 10.22
CA ASP A 55 9.59 6.20 10.86
C ASP A 55 9.52 4.77 10.35
N THR A 56 8.33 4.31 9.94
CA THR A 56 8.13 2.95 9.42
C THR A 56 8.51 2.81 7.95
N CYS A 57 8.20 3.81 7.12
CA CYS A 57 8.15 3.63 5.67
C CYS A 57 9.02 4.59 4.85
N ARG A 58 9.37 5.77 5.37
CA ARG A 58 10.04 6.79 4.56
C ARG A 58 11.51 6.43 4.36
N TYR A 59 11.98 6.49 3.12
CA TYR A 59 13.39 6.38 2.82
C TYR A 59 14.10 7.72 3.09
N PRO A 60 15.39 7.71 3.46
CA PRO A 60 16.21 8.91 3.40
C PRO A 60 16.12 9.55 2.01
N SER A 61 15.96 10.87 1.93
CA SER A 61 15.64 11.55 0.66
C SER A 61 16.71 11.37 -0.42
N THR A 62 17.99 11.38 -0.04
CA THR A 62 19.11 11.15 -0.97
C THR A 62 19.04 9.74 -1.57
N TYR A 63 18.94 8.72 -0.72
CA TYR A 63 18.78 7.32 -1.14
C TYR A 63 17.56 7.13 -2.06
N PHE A 64 16.41 7.72 -1.69
CA PHE A 64 15.20 7.59 -2.51
C PHE A 64 15.38 8.19 -3.91
N ASN A 65 16.01 9.36 -4.01
CA ASN A 65 16.18 10.04 -5.28
C ASN A 65 17.21 9.33 -6.18
N GLU A 66 18.33 8.88 -5.60
CA GLU A 66 19.36 8.13 -6.32
C GLU A 66 18.84 6.77 -6.83
N ASN A 67 17.96 6.12 -6.06
CA ASN A 67 17.48 4.77 -6.34
C ASN A 67 16.02 4.73 -6.79
N ARG A 68 15.44 5.87 -7.22
CA ARG A 68 14.00 5.99 -7.49
C ARG A 68 13.50 4.92 -8.46
N LYS A 69 14.20 4.73 -9.58
CA LYS A 69 13.82 3.77 -10.60
C LYS A 69 13.81 2.34 -10.06
N GLU A 70 14.88 1.94 -9.37
CA GLU A 70 15.00 0.60 -8.80
C GLU A 70 13.92 0.33 -7.75
N ILE A 71 13.63 1.31 -6.88
CA ILE A 71 12.56 1.21 -5.87
C ILE A 71 11.19 0.99 -6.55
N HIS A 72 10.92 1.71 -7.64
CA HIS A 72 9.67 1.57 -8.40
C HIS A 72 9.59 0.23 -9.13
N ASP A 73 10.70 -0.24 -9.71
CA ASP A 73 10.76 -1.54 -10.38
C ASP A 73 10.53 -2.69 -9.38
N LEU A 74 11.12 -2.60 -8.18
CA LEU A 74 10.87 -3.56 -7.09
C LEU A 74 9.43 -3.56 -6.61
N MET A 75 8.82 -2.38 -6.48
CA MET A 75 7.40 -2.22 -6.16
C MET A 75 6.51 -2.87 -7.22
N LYS A 76 6.81 -2.64 -8.51
CA LYS A 76 6.07 -3.21 -9.63
C LYS A 76 6.13 -4.74 -9.58
N ALA A 77 7.33 -5.29 -9.45
CA ALA A 77 7.53 -6.73 -9.34
C ALA A 77 6.81 -7.33 -8.11
N TYR A 78 6.75 -6.61 -6.98
CA TYR A 78 5.97 -7.04 -5.82
C TYR A 78 4.48 -7.14 -6.12
N LYS A 79 3.89 -6.13 -6.79
CA LYS A 79 2.47 -6.11 -7.16
C LYS A 79 2.14 -7.25 -8.11
N GLU A 80 2.95 -7.46 -9.14
CA GLU A 80 2.78 -8.54 -10.12
C GLU A 80 2.79 -9.92 -9.45
N ARG A 81 3.77 -10.19 -8.57
CA ARG A 81 3.82 -11.45 -7.82
C ARG A 81 2.56 -11.66 -6.96
N LYS A 82 2.06 -10.61 -6.30
CA LYS A 82 0.86 -10.70 -5.47
C LYS A 82 -0.41 -10.92 -6.29
N ASP A 83 -0.51 -10.30 -7.47
CA ASP A 83 -1.62 -10.52 -8.38
C ASP A 83 -1.64 -11.96 -8.92
N ASP A 84 -0.47 -12.51 -9.25
CA ASP A 84 -0.34 -13.90 -9.70
C ASP A 84 -0.65 -14.91 -8.59
N GLU A 85 -0.20 -14.65 -7.35
CA GLU A 85 -0.61 -15.42 -6.17
C GLU A 85 -2.14 -15.41 -5.99
N ARG A 86 -2.81 -14.27 -6.19
CA ARG A 86 -4.27 -14.16 -6.11
C ARG A 86 -4.96 -14.98 -7.20
N LYS A 87 -4.51 -14.89 -8.46
CA LYS A 87 -5.06 -15.66 -9.59
C LYS A 87 -4.94 -17.17 -9.37
N LYS A 88 -3.83 -17.63 -8.78
CA LYS A 88 -3.65 -19.06 -8.42
C LYS A 88 -4.59 -19.51 -7.31
N LYS A 89 -4.98 -18.62 -6.39
CA LYS A 89 -5.89 -18.92 -5.27
C LYS A 89 -7.37 -18.85 -5.63
N ASP A 90 -7.75 -18.04 -6.62
CA ASP A 90 -9.11 -17.94 -7.14
C ASP A 90 -9.10 -18.05 -8.68
N PRO A 91 -9.09 -19.29 -9.21
CA PRO A 91 -9.14 -19.53 -10.67
C PRO A 91 -10.38 -18.92 -11.34
N GLY A 92 -11.43 -18.60 -10.56
CA GLY A 92 -12.68 -18.00 -11.02
C GLY A 92 -12.68 -16.46 -11.08
N TRP A 93 -11.57 -15.79 -10.77
CA TRP A 93 -11.48 -14.31 -10.83
C TRP A 93 -11.89 -13.74 -12.21
N ASN A 94 -11.56 -14.45 -13.30
CA ASN A 94 -11.92 -14.06 -14.67
C ASN A 94 -13.42 -14.20 -15.01
N CYS A 95 -14.22 -14.84 -14.15
CA CYS A 95 -15.66 -14.99 -14.33
C CYS A 95 -16.47 -13.91 -13.59
N ARG A 96 -15.90 -13.24 -12.56
CA ARG A 96 -16.61 -12.19 -11.81
C ARG A 96 -16.54 -10.80 -12.46
N ASN A 97 -15.61 -10.58 -13.40
CA ASN A 97 -15.48 -9.34 -14.18
C ASN A 97 -16.06 -9.45 -15.60
N ARG A 98 -16.91 -10.46 -15.84
CA ARG A 98 -17.76 -10.57 -17.03
C ARG A 98 -19.22 -10.47 -16.56
N VAL A 99 -19.59 -9.28 -16.13
CA VAL A 99 -20.99 -8.88 -15.95
C VAL A 99 -21.10 -7.55 -16.69
N ASP A 100 -21.95 -7.57 -17.72
CA ASP A 100 -22.31 -6.57 -18.73
C ASP A 100 -21.84 -5.11 -18.54
#